data_AF-X1S146-F1
#
_entry.id   AF-X1S146-F1
#
_cell.length_a   1.000
_cell.length_b   1.000
_cell.length_c   1.000
_cell.angle_alpha   90.00
_cell.angle_beta   90.00
_cell.angle_gamma   90.00
#
_symmetry.space_group_name_H-M   'P 1'
#
loop_
_entity.id
_entity.type
_entity.pdbx_description
1 polymer ?
#
loop_
_entity_poly.entity_id
_entity_poly.type
_entity_poly.pdbx_seq_one_letter_code
_entity_poly.pdbx_strand_id
1 'polypeptide(L)'
;TLTPSGIFRQDVYLTGEARYLLGGKMDLKASYESNVSATLSYSYNKSVGPTPFNFDYIAPLTNTLSGKLTLKPSEKVKLDLSTNYNFVTENFGNLVAKVEYKPKD
;
A
#
# COMPACT_ATOMS: atom_id res chain seq x y z
N THR A 1 1.51 1.25 16.92
CA THR A 1 2.24 2.41 16.35
C THR A 1 1.47 2.98 15.18
N LEU A 2 1.25 4.29 15.17
CA LEU A 2 0.70 5.03 14.03
C LEU A 2 1.84 5.79 13.34
N THR A 3 1.96 5.67 12.03
CA THR A 3 3.02 6.30 11.24
C THR A 3 2.39 7.04 10.05
N PRO A 4 2.34 8.38 10.09
CA PRO A 4 1.98 9.19 8.94
C PRO A 4 3.20 9.37 8.03
N SER A 5 2.96 9.51 6.73
CA SER A 5 3.97 9.88 5.73
C SER A 5 3.29 10.64 4.58
N GLY A 6 4.06 11.47 3.89
CA GLY A 6 3.59 12.25 2.76
C GLY A 6 4.66 12.36 1.69
N ILE A 7 4.22 12.66 0.48
CA ILE A 7 5.09 12.88 -0.67
C ILE A 7 4.57 14.06 -1.47
N PHE A 8 5.50 14.93 -1.86
CA PHE A 8 5.31 15.89 -2.94
C PHE A 8 6.36 15.58 -4.00
N ARG A 9 5.93 15.46 -5.26
CA ARG A 9 6.82 15.24 -6.40
C ARG A 9 6.43 16.15 -7.53
N GLN A 10 7.44 16.70 -8.20
CA GLN A 10 7.29 17.47 -9.43
C GLN A 10 8.21 16.87 -10.48
N ASP A 11 7.64 16.50 -11.62
CA ASP A 11 8.37 16.05 -12.79
C ASP A 11 8.30 17.16 -13.84
N VAL A 12 9.43 17.55 -14.42
CA VAL A 12 9.52 18.55 -15.49
C VAL A 12 10.16 17.89 -16.70
N TYR A 13 9.51 18.04 -17.86
CA TYR A 13 9.95 17.42 -19.11
C TYR A 13 10.59 18.47 -20.02
N LEU A 14 11.56 18.05 -20.84
CA LEU A 14 12.25 18.93 -21.80
C LEU A 14 11.30 19.51 -22.86
N THR A 15 10.18 18.84 -23.08
CA THR A 15 9.09 19.26 -23.96
C THR A 15 8.23 20.40 -23.38
N GLY A 16 8.49 20.80 -22.12
CA GLY A 16 7.85 21.95 -21.46
C GLY A 16 6.66 21.59 -20.55
N GLU A 17 6.20 20.34 -20.58
CA GLU A 17 5.19 19.85 -19.66
C GLU A 17 5.74 19.65 -18.25
N ALA A 18 4.84 19.71 -17.28
CA ALA A 18 5.13 19.35 -15.90
C ALA A 18 3.99 18.51 -15.31
N ARG A 19 4.37 17.60 -14.42
CA ARG A 19 3.43 16.79 -13.64
C ARG A 19 3.73 16.95 -12.16
N TYR A 20 2.67 17.07 -11.39
CA TYR A 20 2.71 17.20 -9.93
C TYR A 20 2.05 15.98 -9.31
N LEU A 21 2.59 15.52 -8.19
CA LEU A 21 2.00 14.48 -7.36
C LEU A 21 2.02 14.95 -5.91
N LEU A 22 0.85 14.86 -5.28
CA LEU A 22 0.71 15.04 -3.84
C LEU A 22 0.10 13.78 -3.26
N GLY A 23 0.73 13.24 -2.22
CA GLY A 23 0.35 11.98 -1.61
C GLY A 23 0.51 11.96 -0.10
N GLY A 24 -0.27 11.10 0.52
CA GLY A 24 -0.30 10.86 1.95
C GLY A 24 -0.58 9.39 2.24
N LYS A 25 0.03 8.87 3.29
CA LYS A 25 -0.19 7.51 3.77
C LYS A 25 -0.18 7.48 5.29
N MET A 26 -1.12 6.75 5.88
CA MET A 26 -1.19 6.50 7.32
C MET A 26 -1.15 4.99 7.56
N ASP A 27 -0.12 4.54 8.28
CA ASP A 27 0.07 3.14 8.66
C ASP A 27 -0.19 2.97 10.16
N LEU A 28 -1.24 2.22 10.52
CA LEU A 28 -1.52 1.79 11.89
C LEU A 28 -1.09 0.33 12.06
N LYS A 29 -0.09 0.10 12.90
CA LYS A 29 0.42 -1.24 13.24
C LYS A 29 0.06 -1.60 14.68
N ALA A 30 -0.53 -2.76 14.87
CA ALA A 30 -0.79 -3.35 16.18
C ALA A 30 -0.19 -4.76 16.23
N SER A 31 0.32 -5.15 17.39
CA SER A 31 0.84 -6.49 17.63
C SER A 31 0.35 -6.97 18.97
N TYR A 32 -0.04 -8.24 19.03
CA TYR A 32 -0.40 -8.93 20.25
C TYR A 32 0.50 -10.14 20.38
N GLU A 33 1.29 -10.14 21.46
CA GLU A 33 2.40 -11.07 21.66
C GLU A 33 3.35 -11.11 20.45
N SER A 34 4.20 -12.13 20.36
CA SER A 34 5.05 -12.37 19.19
C SER A 34 4.32 -12.98 17.99
N ASN A 35 3.06 -13.38 18.18
CA ASN A 35 2.39 -14.35 17.31
C ASN A 35 1.32 -13.72 16.41
N VAL A 36 0.83 -12.52 16.74
CA VAL A 36 -0.19 -11.82 15.95
C VAL A 36 0.25 -10.40 15.67
N SER A 37 0.18 -9.97 14.41
CA SER A 37 0.30 -8.56 14.07
C SER A 37 -0.68 -8.16 12.98
N ALA A 38 -1.24 -6.96 13.12
CA ALA A 38 -2.16 -6.35 12.19
C ALA A 38 -1.58 -5.03 11.69
N THR A 39 -1.78 -4.74 10.42
CA THR A 39 -1.47 -3.45 9.80
C THR A 39 -2.68 -2.97 9.03
N LEU A 40 -3.12 -1.76 9.32
CA LEU A 40 -4.12 -1.02 8.55
C LEU A 40 -3.43 0.18 7.91
N SER A 41 -3.55 0.31 6.59
CA SER A 41 -2.82 1.30 5.80
C SER A 41 -3.79 2.06 4.91
N TYR A 42 -4.00 3.34 5.19
CA TYR A 42 -4.71 4.25 4.31
C TYR A 42 -3.71 4.98 3.40
N SER A 43 -4.00 5.06 2.10
CA SER A 43 -3.17 5.79 1.14
C SER A 43 -4.03 6.62 0.20
N TYR A 44 -3.62 7.87 0.01
CA TYR A 44 -4.19 8.80 -0.94
C TYR A 44 -3.05 9.39 -1.78
N ASN A 45 -3.16 9.37 -3.11
CA ASN A 45 -2.25 10.09 -3.99
C ASN A 45 -3.05 10.71 -5.12
N LYS A 46 -2.73 11.96 -5.45
CA LYS A 46 -3.31 12.68 -6.58
C LYS A 46 -2.18 13.15 -7.48
N SER A 47 -2.28 12.84 -8.77
CA SER A 47 -1.36 13.32 -9.79
C SER A 47 -2.09 14.21 -10.79
N VAL A 48 -1.48 15.33 -11.16
CA VAL A 48 -2.03 16.33 -12.07
C VAL A 48 -0.95 16.75 -13.06
N GLY A 49 -1.32 16.86 -14.33
CA GLY A 49 -0.41 17.25 -15.40
C GLY A 49 -0.04 16.08 -16.31
N PRO A 50 0.34 16.35 -17.56
CA PRO A 50 0.64 15.32 -18.55
C PRO A 50 2.06 14.75 -18.38
N THR A 51 2.30 13.61 -19.00
CA THR A 51 3.64 13.06 -19.26
C THR A 51 3.74 12.78 -20.76
N PRO A 52 4.89 13.07 -21.40
CA PRO A 52 5.11 12.71 -22.80
C PRO A 52 5.36 11.20 -22.99
N PHE A 53 5.46 10.42 -21.90
CA PHE A 53 5.84 9.01 -21.93
C PHE A 53 4.68 8.09 -21.52
N ASN A 54 4.34 7.15 -22.39
CA ASN A 54 3.31 6.14 -22.11
C ASN A 54 3.73 5.12 -21.02
N PHE A 55 5.03 4.96 -20.77
CA PHE A 55 5.54 4.03 -19.75
C PHE A 55 5.56 4.63 -18.33
N ASP A 56 5.41 5.95 -18.21
CA ASP A 56 5.43 6.67 -16.94
C ASP A 56 3.99 6.94 -16.47
N TYR A 57 3.07 6.00 -16.72
CA TYR A 57 1.68 6.15 -16.31
C TYR A 57 1.58 6.11 -14.78
N ILE A 58 0.96 7.15 -14.22
CA ILE A 58 0.60 7.22 -12.81
C ILE A 58 -0.89 7.47 -12.76
N ALA A 59 -1.58 6.67 -11.96
CA ALA A 59 -3.00 6.85 -11.74
C ALA A 59 -3.29 8.29 -11.27
N PRO A 60 -4.24 9.02 -11.91
CA PRO A 60 -4.55 10.40 -11.53
C PRO A 60 -5.00 10.53 -10.07
N LEU A 61 -5.65 9.48 -9.56
CA LEU A 61 -6.08 9.39 -8.18
C LEU A 61 -5.97 7.95 -7.69
N THR A 62 -5.31 7.76 -6.56
CA THR A 62 -5.41 6.54 -5.76
C THR A 62 -5.97 6.91 -4.40
N ASN A 63 -7.00 6.21 -3.94
CA ASN A 63 -7.54 6.35 -2.60
C ASN A 63 -7.93 4.96 -2.10
N THR A 64 -7.16 4.39 -1.18
CA THR A 64 -7.26 2.98 -0.80
C THR A 64 -7.05 2.79 0.70
N LEU A 65 -7.83 1.88 1.29
CA LEU A 65 -7.57 1.32 2.60
C LEU A 65 -7.12 -0.14 2.43
N SER A 66 -6.02 -0.53 3.04
CA SER A 66 -5.52 -1.91 2.98
C SER A 66 -5.33 -2.47 4.38
N GLY A 67 -5.69 -3.73 4.55
CA GLY A 67 -5.56 -4.47 5.80
C GLY A 67 -4.66 -5.67 5.61
N LYS A 68 -3.76 -5.91 6.56
CA LYS A 68 -2.95 -7.12 6.65
C LYS A 68 -2.99 -7.68 8.06
N LEU A 69 -3.25 -8.97 8.17
CA LEU A 69 -3.12 -9.76 9.40
C LEU A 69 -2.00 -10.79 9.19
N THR A 70 -1.04 -10.83 10.11
CA THR A 70 0.05 -11.80 10.17
C THR A 70 -0.14 -12.66 11.40
N LEU A 71 -0.25 -13.97 11.20
CA LEU A 71 -0.34 -14.97 12.25
C LEU A 71 0.91 -15.85 12.20
N LYS A 72 1.56 -16.03 13.34
CA LYS A 72 2.71 -16.92 13.55
C LYS A 72 2.35 -17.90 14.66
N PRO A 73 1.57 -18.95 14.36
CA PRO A 73 1.18 -19.93 15.37
C PRO A 73 2.38 -20.73 15.92
N SER A 74 3.50 -20.75 15.19
CA SER A 74 4.79 -21.28 15.66
C SER A 74 5.94 -20.58 14.93
N GLU A 75 7.18 -20.81 15.35
CA GLU A 75 8.37 -20.28 14.65
C GLU A 75 8.52 -20.79 13.21
N LYS A 76 7.89 -21.93 12.91
CA LYS A 76 7.99 -22.59 11.59
C LYS A 76 6.93 -22.15 10.61
N VAL A 77 5.82 -21.56 11.08
CA VAL A 77 4.64 -21.29 10.26
C VAL A 77 4.28 -19.82 10.36
N LYS A 78 4.07 -19.19 9.21
CA LYS A 78 3.55 -17.83 9.11
C LYS A 78 2.42 -17.79 8.09
N LEU A 79 1.29 -17.21 8.48
CA LEU A 79 0.13 -16.95 7.63
C LEU A 79 -0.07 -15.44 7.52
N ASP A 80 0.03 -14.90 6.31
CA ASP A 80 -0.33 -13.53 5.97
C ASP A 80 -1.70 -13.53 5.27
N LEU A 81 -2.69 -12.82 5.83
CA LEU A 81 -3.96 -12.51 5.19
C LEU A 81 -3.98 -11.02 4.84
N SER A 82 -4.35 -10.66 3.62
CA SER A 82 -4.46 -9.26 3.22
C SER A 82 -5.59 -9.00 2.24
N THR A 83 -6.18 -7.81 2.34
CA THR A 83 -7.19 -7.31 1.41
C THR A 83 -7.09 -5.78 1.35
N ASN A 84 -7.84 -5.16 0.43
CA ASN A 84 -7.96 -3.71 0.35
C ASN A 84 -9.36 -3.31 -0.12
N TYR A 85 -9.68 -2.05 0.09
CA TYR A 85 -10.83 -1.37 -0.47
C TYR A 85 -10.36 -0.13 -1.22
N ASN A 86 -10.82 0.02 -2.46
CA ASN A 86 -10.52 1.16 -3.31
C ASN A 86 -11.71 2.13 -3.29
N PHE A 87 -11.52 3.32 -2.74
CA PHE A 87 -12.55 4.35 -2.66
C PHE A 87 -12.82 5.05 -4.00
N VAL A 88 -11.94 4.91 -4.99
CA VAL A 88 -12.14 5.48 -6.34
C VAL A 88 -13.09 4.60 -7.14
N THR A 89 -12.94 3.29 -7.06
CA THR A 89 -13.77 2.32 -7.78
C THR A 89 -14.88 1.73 -6.92
N GLU A 90 -14.94 2.09 -5.63
CA GLU A 90 -15.90 1.57 -4.64
C GLU A 90 -15.94 0.04 -4.55
N ASN A 91 -14.77 -0.60 -4.63
CA ASN A 91 -14.67 -2.05 -4.71
C ASN A 91 -13.62 -2.63 -3.77
N PHE A 92 -13.90 -3.83 -3.26
CA PHE A 92 -12.92 -4.64 -2.54
C PHE A 92 -11.93 -5.29 -3.52
N GLY A 93 -10.66 -5.28 -3.15
CA GLY A 93 -9.66 -6.14 -3.75
C GLY A 93 -9.79 -7.59 -3.26
N ASN A 94 -9.09 -8.48 -3.95
CA ASN A 94 -9.06 -9.89 -3.58
C ASN A 94 -8.55 -10.10 -2.14
N LEU A 95 -9.14 -11.07 -1.45
CA LEU A 95 -8.53 -11.63 -0.25
C LEU A 95 -7.36 -12.51 -0.67
N VAL A 96 -6.15 -12.16 -0.22
CA VAL A 96 -4.92 -12.90 -0.48
C VAL A 96 -4.47 -13.56 0.81
N ALA A 97 -4.28 -14.88 0.76
CA ALA A 97 -3.68 -15.66 1.82
C ALA A 97 -2.31 -16.20 1.37
N LYS A 98 -1.28 -16.01 2.20
CA LYS A 98 0.07 -16.54 1.97
C LYS A 98 0.50 -17.33 3.20
N VAL A 99 0.78 -18.62 2.99
CA VAL A 99 1.38 -19.50 4.00
C VAL A 99 2.86 -19.65 3.69
N GLU A 100 3.70 -19.46 4.70
CA GLU A 100 5.13 -19.74 4.68
C GLU A 100 5.43 -20.79 5.74
N TYR A 101 6.08 -21.88 5.32
CA TYR A 101 6.53 -22.94 6.21
C TYR A 101 8.05 -23.08 6.09
N LYS A 102 8.74 -23.02 7.23
CA LYS A 102 10.17 -23.28 7.36
C LYS A 102 10.36 -24.63 8.03
N PRO A 103 10.50 -25.72 7.27
CA PRO A 103 10.99 -26.96 7.86
C PRO A 103 12.37 -26.68 8.47
N LYS A 104 12.65 -27.23 9.64
CA LYS A 104 14.04 -27.30 10.11
C LYS A 104 14.81 -28.22 9.16
N ASP A 105 16.11 -27.99 9.01
CA ASP A 105 17.03 -29.07 8.64
C ASP A 105 16.91 -30.24 9.64
#